data_AF-R1EBI0-F1
#
_entry.id   AF-R1EBI0-F1
#
_cell.length_a   1.000
_cell.length_b   1.000
_cell.length_c   1.000
_cell.angle_alpha   90.00
_cell.angle_beta   90.00
_cell.angle_gamma   90.00
#
_symmetry.space_group_name_H-M   'P 1'
#
loop_
_entity.id
_entity.type
_entity.pdbx_description
1 polymer ?
#
loop_
_entity_poly.entity_id
_entity_poly.type
_entity_poly.pdbx_seq_one_letter_code
_entity_poly.pdbx_strand_id
1 'polypeptide(L)'
;MHMGLHHLHNHATMRIGTSFVRRRCALATARGRARLEEEALAALNGVLDPALARCKRLAVQPDATVAVKLEFRSGAMRRGAVEAAAAAAIEALPWARRSSVESTLSRPRSFMGSNAPPSLRHVGALVGISSCKGGVGKSTVAVNLAYALATQGGRVGLLDADVHGPSLPSLVRLPPGSLPLRQDAQTRLLAPAEADGVRLMSYGFVGKGASSGAVPAAVMRGPMVGKTVGQMLSGTDWGELDYLLVDLPPGTGDVHLTLSQTYGLSAAVLVTTPQRLSTVDVLKGVDMLRELGVPMICLVENTAHFTDDTGRTHLPFGGSQLEAVRRHAGLRESDTFRLPIEPQVGEAVDAGSPLQLLTSQSESAHALRAAARHLVVAIGERQHGAAAGGSGSHLRYDPKRGLVLRVLSGDHEGREFVLSKAALHALRGGAGAGDASAPLLDTVEPCETEAGQPGAKLYWCGGGATVVPLGDFPHLAAAHG
;
A
#
# COMPACT_ATOMS: atom_id res chain seq x y z
N MET A 1 -40.69 -26.09 46.75
CA MET A 1 -39.41 -25.88 46.02
C MET A 1 -39.10 -27.18 45.27
N HIS A 2 -38.96 -27.29 43.96
CA HIS A 2 -39.02 -26.34 42.86
C HIS A 2 -39.38 -27.16 41.62
N MET A 3 -40.60 -26.96 41.09
CA MET A 3 -40.85 -27.05 39.65
C MET A 3 -39.92 -26.03 38.97
N GLY A 4 -39.02 -26.46 38.08
CA GLY A 4 -38.11 -25.48 37.46
C GLY A 4 -37.08 -25.93 36.43
N LEU A 5 -37.11 -27.16 35.91
CA LEU A 5 -36.04 -27.64 35.00
C LEU A 5 -36.49 -28.10 33.60
N HIS A 6 -37.79 -28.20 33.31
CA HIS A 6 -38.28 -28.62 31.98
C HIS A 6 -38.61 -27.48 31.00
N HIS A 7 -38.53 -26.21 31.40
CA HIS A 7 -38.87 -25.07 30.52
C HIS A 7 -37.68 -24.39 29.82
N LEU A 8 -36.43 -24.70 30.20
CA LEU A 8 -35.24 -24.04 29.63
C LEU A 8 -34.72 -24.72 28.35
N HIS A 9 -34.99 -26.01 28.14
CA HIS A 9 -34.53 -26.73 26.94
C HIS A 9 -35.41 -26.46 25.70
N ASN A 10 -36.68 -26.05 25.86
CA ASN A 10 -37.55 -25.75 24.72
C ASN A 10 -37.35 -24.32 24.18
N HIS A 11 -36.98 -23.35 25.02
CA HIS A 11 -36.80 -21.97 24.55
C HIS A 11 -35.55 -21.75 23.69
N ALA A 12 -34.47 -22.51 23.91
CA ALA A 12 -33.26 -22.43 23.09
C ALA A 12 -33.50 -23.02 21.69
N THR A 13 -34.12 -24.20 21.61
CA THR A 13 -34.41 -24.92 20.36
C THR A 13 -35.47 -24.20 19.51
N MET A 14 -36.46 -23.56 20.14
CA MET A 14 -37.49 -22.76 19.45
C MET A 14 -36.95 -21.41 18.96
N ARG A 15 -35.96 -20.81 19.64
CA ARG A 15 -35.24 -19.60 19.16
C ARG A 15 -34.33 -19.90 17.97
N ILE A 16 -33.67 -21.05 17.96
CA ILE A 16 -32.87 -21.51 16.81
C ILE A 16 -33.78 -21.76 15.60
N GLY A 17 -34.89 -22.48 15.77
CA GLY A 17 -35.87 -22.74 14.70
C GLY A 17 -36.53 -21.48 14.12
N THR A 18 -36.92 -20.52 14.97
CA THR A 18 -37.52 -19.25 14.50
C THR A 18 -36.51 -18.33 13.81
N SER A 19 -35.24 -18.32 14.24
CA SER A 19 -34.17 -17.59 13.55
C SER A 19 -33.88 -18.17 12.16
N PHE A 20 -33.91 -19.49 12.02
CA PHE A 20 -33.64 -20.20 10.77
C PHE A 20 -34.76 -20.00 9.75
N VAL A 21 -36.02 -20.06 10.21
CA VAL A 21 -37.21 -19.80 9.38
C VAL A 21 -37.28 -18.33 8.95
N ARG A 22 -37.01 -17.37 9.85
CA ARG A 22 -36.93 -15.93 9.50
C ARG A 22 -35.83 -15.64 8.46
N ARG A 23 -34.69 -16.33 8.55
CA ARG A 23 -33.56 -16.16 7.61
C ARG A 23 -33.82 -16.80 6.24
N ARG A 24 -34.52 -17.93 6.18
CA ARG A 24 -35.05 -18.47 4.90
C ARG A 24 -36.04 -17.52 4.23
N CYS A 25 -36.92 -16.85 4.98
CA CYS A 25 -37.77 -15.79 4.44
C CYS A 25 -36.98 -14.56 3.99
N ALA A 26 -35.85 -14.24 4.64
CA ALA A 26 -35.00 -13.13 4.26
C ALA A 26 -34.37 -13.34 2.86
N LEU A 27 -33.95 -14.56 2.53
CA LEU A 27 -33.40 -14.91 1.22
C LEU A 27 -34.42 -14.76 0.07
N ALA A 28 -35.71 -14.92 0.37
CA ALA A 28 -36.78 -14.81 -0.62
C ALA A 28 -37.09 -13.36 -1.04
N THR A 29 -36.65 -12.36 -0.28
CA THR A 29 -36.96 -10.94 -0.54
C THR A 29 -35.69 -10.14 -0.83
N ALA A 30 -35.79 -9.10 -1.66
CA ALA A 30 -34.65 -8.22 -1.92
C ALA A 30 -34.18 -7.50 -0.63
N ARG A 31 -35.11 -7.06 0.21
CA ARG A 31 -34.81 -6.39 1.48
C ARG A 31 -34.14 -7.32 2.49
N GLY A 32 -34.56 -8.59 2.54
CA GLY A 32 -33.93 -9.58 3.40
C GLY A 32 -32.52 -9.95 2.95
N ARG A 33 -32.28 -10.09 1.64
CA ARG A 33 -30.94 -10.30 1.09
C ARG A 33 -30.00 -9.12 1.37
N ALA A 34 -30.45 -7.87 1.19
CA ALA A 34 -29.65 -6.69 1.52
C ALA A 34 -29.16 -6.68 2.98
N ARG A 35 -30.01 -7.11 3.93
CA ARG A 35 -29.60 -7.24 5.34
C ARG A 35 -28.54 -8.34 5.53
N LEU A 36 -28.66 -9.47 4.84
CA LEU A 36 -27.66 -10.54 4.90
C LEU A 36 -26.33 -10.11 4.24
N GLU A 37 -26.40 -9.28 3.21
CA GLU A 37 -25.22 -8.66 2.59
C GLU A 37 -24.48 -7.74 3.57
N GLU A 38 -25.19 -6.97 4.39
CA GLU A 38 -24.58 -6.16 5.47
C GLU A 38 -23.89 -7.04 6.51
N GLU A 39 -24.53 -8.14 6.95
CA GLU A 39 -23.92 -9.10 7.88
C GLU A 39 -22.65 -9.75 7.28
N ALA A 40 -22.69 -10.11 6.00
CA ALA A 40 -21.56 -10.68 5.28
C ALA A 40 -20.41 -9.68 5.10
N LEU A 41 -20.72 -8.43 4.76
CA LEU A 41 -19.73 -7.37 4.63
C LEU A 41 -19.05 -7.07 5.97
N ALA A 42 -19.81 -7.06 7.08
CA ALA A 42 -19.24 -6.88 8.42
C ALA A 42 -18.26 -8.01 8.78
N ALA A 43 -18.60 -9.26 8.45
CA ALA A 43 -17.70 -10.41 8.64
C ALA A 43 -16.42 -10.27 7.81
N LEU A 44 -16.52 -9.84 6.54
CA LEU A 44 -15.36 -9.59 5.69
C LEU A 44 -14.46 -8.48 6.22
N ASN A 45 -15.05 -7.37 6.69
CA ASN A 45 -14.27 -6.25 7.25
C ASN A 45 -13.51 -6.64 8.52
N GLY A 46 -13.92 -7.71 9.22
CA GLY A 46 -13.17 -8.25 10.36
C GLY A 46 -11.90 -9.02 9.98
N VAL A 47 -11.74 -9.42 8.71
CA VAL A 47 -10.59 -10.22 8.22
C VAL A 47 -9.80 -9.54 7.10
N LEU A 48 -10.40 -8.58 6.40
CA LEU A 48 -9.73 -7.82 5.35
C LEU A 48 -9.01 -6.62 5.95
N ASP A 49 -7.72 -6.53 5.71
CA ASP A 49 -6.96 -5.31 5.96
C ASP A 49 -7.31 -4.26 4.88
N PRO A 50 -7.94 -3.12 5.24
CA PRO A 50 -8.28 -2.06 4.30
C PRO A 50 -7.07 -1.42 3.62
N ALA A 51 -5.86 -1.55 4.16
CA ALA A 51 -4.63 -1.11 3.50
C ALA A 51 -4.32 -1.97 2.26
N LEU A 52 -4.71 -3.24 2.28
CA LEU A 52 -4.28 -4.25 1.32
C LEU A 52 -5.36 -4.64 0.31
N ALA A 53 -6.61 -4.74 0.76
CA ALA A 53 -7.72 -5.22 -0.03
C ALA A 53 -9.04 -4.51 0.32
N ARG A 54 -10.01 -4.58 -0.59
CA ARG A 54 -11.39 -4.19 -0.32
C ARG A 54 -12.37 -5.16 -0.95
N CYS A 55 -13.55 -5.28 -0.37
CA CYS A 55 -14.68 -5.91 -1.02
C CYS A 55 -15.24 -4.97 -2.09
N LYS A 56 -15.05 -5.30 -3.38
CA LYS A 56 -15.52 -4.50 -4.52
C LYS A 56 -16.98 -4.77 -4.84
N ARG A 57 -17.42 -6.03 -4.71
CA ARG A 57 -18.82 -6.44 -4.86
C ARG A 57 -19.13 -7.59 -3.91
N LEU A 58 -20.34 -7.59 -3.38
CA LEU A 58 -20.89 -8.65 -2.57
C LEU A 58 -22.35 -8.87 -2.98
N ALA A 59 -22.76 -10.12 -3.12
CA ALA A 59 -24.15 -10.46 -3.41
C ALA A 59 -24.54 -11.76 -2.71
N VAL A 60 -25.74 -11.78 -2.11
CA VAL A 60 -26.32 -12.99 -1.51
C VAL A 60 -27.37 -13.59 -2.46
N GLN A 61 -27.15 -14.84 -2.86
CA GLN A 61 -28.06 -15.56 -3.75
C GLN A 61 -29.23 -16.20 -2.98
N PRO A 62 -30.36 -16.50 -3.65
CA PRO A 62 -31.52 -17.13 -3.00
C PRO A 62 -31.23 -18.49 -2.35
N ASP A 63 -30.20 -19.21 -2.81
CA ASP A 63 -29.75 -20.50 -2.27
C ASP A 63 -28.80 -20.37 -1.05
N ALA A 64 -28.63 -19.14 -0.55
CA ALA A 64 -27.71 -18.77 0.52
C ALA A 64 -26.21 -18.88 0.16
N THR A 65 -25.88 -18.89 -1.14
CA THR A 65 -24.49 -18.72 -1.59
C THR A 65 -24.12 -17.23 -1.55
N VAL A 66 -22.96 -16.91 -0.97
CA VAL A 66 -22.42 -15.53 -0.94
C VAL A 66 -21.33 -15.39 -1.98
N ALA A 67 -21.55 -14.55 -2.97
CA ALA A 67 -20.56 -14.22 -3.99
C ALA A 67 -19.82 -12.94 -3.60
N VAL A 68 -18.49 -13.03 -3.48
CA VAL A 68 -17.61 -11.93 -3.06
C VAL A 68 -16.58 -11.69 -4.15
N LYS A 69 -16.44 -10.43 -4.58
CA LYS A 69 -15.34 -9.98 -5.43
C LYS A 69 -14.43 -9.06 -4.64
N LEU A 70 -13.24 -9.54 -4.33
CA LEU A 70 -12.17 -8.79 -3.69
C LEU A 70 -11.37 -8.01 -4.73
N GLU A 71 -10.90 -6.83 -4.34
CA GLU A 71 -9.95 -6.05 -5.11
C GLU A 71 -8.73 -5.75 -4.25
N PHE A 72 -7.60 -6.32 -4.64
CA PHE A 72 -6.30 -6.10 -4.03
C PHE A 72 -5.68 -4.83 -4.56
N ARG A 73 -4.93 -4.14 -3.71
CA ARG A 73 -4.28 -2.86 -4.04
C ARG A 73 -2.82 -3.02 -4.41
N SER A 74 -2.20 -4.10 -3.95
CA SER A 74 -0.83 -4.49 -4.25
C SER A 74 -0.76 -5.97 -4.57
N GLY A 75 0.14 -6.34 -5.49
CA GLY A 75 0.43 -7.74 -5.76
C GLY A 75 1.27 -8.41 -4.66
N ALA A 76 1.99 -7.62 -3.86
CA ALA A 76 2.98 -8.08 -2.87
C ALA A 76 2.35 -8.63 -1.59
N MET A 77 1.44 -9.58 -1.72
CA MET A 77 0.75 -10.21 -0.61
C MET A 77 0.30 -11.62 -0.94
N ARG A 78 0.11 -12.44 0.09
CA ARG A 78 -0.40 -13.81 -0.04
C ARG A 78 -1.90 -13.79 -0.32
N ARG A 79 -2.30 -13.43 -1.56
CA ARG A 79 -3.71 -13.30 -1.98
C ARG A 79 -4.55 -14.53 -1.62
N GLY A 80 -4.04 -15.74 -1.87
CA GLY A 80 -4.74 -16.98 -1.53
C GLY A 80 -5.03 -17.14 -0.02
N ALA A 81 -4.17 -16.63 0.86
CA ALA A 81 -4.43 -16.65 2.29
C ALA A 81 -5.57 -15.69 2.69
N VAL A 82 -5.61 -14.50 2.06
CA VAL A 82 -6.68 -13.52 2.28
C VAL A 82 -8.01 -14.01 1.69
N GLU A 83 -7.99 -14.62 0.52
CA GLU A 83 -9.16 -15.24 -0.10
C GLU A 83 -9.72 -16.37 0.77
N ALA A 84 -8.85 -17.24 1.29
CA ALA A 84 -9.24 -18.31 2.20
C ALA A 84 -9.81 -17.77 3.53
N ALA A 85 -9.21 -16.73 4.11
CA ALA A 85 -9.73 -16.08 5.31
C ALA A 85 -11.10 -15.43 5.07
N ALA A 86 -11.29 -14.77 3.93
CA ALA A 86 -12.57 -14.20 3.53
C ALA A 86 -13.65 -15.28 3.35
N ALA A 87 -13.32 -16.39 2.67
CA ALA A 87 -14.22 -17.53 2.51
C ALA A 87 -14.63 -18.11 3.88
N ALA A 88 -13.67 -18.35 4.77
CA ALA A 88 -13.92 -18.88 6.11
C ALA A 88 -14.79 -17.93 6.96
N ALA A 89 -14.56 -16.61 6.89
CA ALA A 89 -15.36 -15.62 7.61
C ALA A 89 -16.82 -15.62 7.15
N ILE A 90 -17.06 -15.79 5.85
CA ILE A 90 -18.39 -15.92 5.27
C ILE A 90 -19.04 -17.23 5.67
N GLU A 91 -18.32 -18.35 5.61
CA GLU A 91 -18.85 -19.69 5.93
C GLU A 91 -19.13 -19.89 7.42
N ALA A 92 -18.52 -19.08 8.29
CA ALA A 92 -18.87 -19.02 9.70
C ALA A 92 -20.26 -18.39 9.97
N LEU A 93 -20.87 -17.72 9.00
CA LEU A 93 -22.18 -17.11 9.16
C LEU A 93 -23.26 -18.20 9.21
N PRO A 94 -24.14 -18.24 10.24
CA PRO A 94 -25.09 -19.34 10.44
C PRO A 94 -26.11 -19.55 9.31
N TRP A 95 -26.27 -18.59 8.42
CA TRP A 95 -27.18 -18.65 7.28
C TRP A 95 -26.48 -18.93 5.95
N ALA A 96 -25.16 -18.72 5.87
CA ALA A 96 -24.42 -18.92 4.63
C ALA A 96 -24.25 -20.42 4.39
N ARG A 97 -24.57 -20.87 3.18
CA ARG A 97 -24.40 -22.28 2.81
C ARG A 97 -23.05 -22.53 2.16
N ARG A 98 -22.60 -21.59 1.33
CA ARG A 98 -21.35 -21.63 0.55
C ARG A 98 -20.83 -20.23 0.31
N SER A 99 -19.53 -20.11 0.13
CA SER A 99 -18.88 -18.90 -0.38
C SER A 99 -18.34 -19.11 -1.80
N SER A 100 -18.32 -18.05 -2.59
CA SER A 100 -17.55 -17.95 -3.83
C SER A 100 -16.74 -16.66 -3.76
N VAL A 101 -15.42 -16.77 -3.69
CA VAL A 101 -14.51 -15.64 -3.55
C VAL A 101 -13.67 -15.54 -4.81
N GLU A 102 -13.85 -14.46 -5.56
CA GLU A 102 -13.00 -14.09 -6.68
C GLU A 102 -12.18 -12.86 -6.32
N SER A 103 -11.00 -12.70 -6.90
CA SER A 103 -10.20 -11.51 -6.69
C SER A 103 -9.65 -10.90 -7.97
N THR A 104 -9.41 -9.60 -7.92
CA THR A 104 -8.71 -8.84 -8.96
C THR A 104 -7.63 -7.97 -8.34
N LEU A 105 -6.56 -7.70 -9.09
CA LEU A 105 -5.53 -6.75 -8.69
C LEU A 105 -5.81 -5.39 -9.34
N SER A 106 -5.80 -4.32 -8.54
CA SER A 106 -5.94 -2.96 -9.04
C SER A 106 -4.74 -2.59 -9.91
N ARG A 107 -5.00 -1.78 -10.94
CA ARG A 107 -3.93 -1.08 -11.65
C ARG A 107 -3.37 0.02 -10.75
N PRO A 108 -2.04 0.15 -10.58
CA PRO A 108 -1.47 1.19 -9.73
C PRO A 108 -1.80 2.57 -10.28
N ARG A 109 -2.22 3.47 -9.40
CA ARG A 109 -2.34 4.90 -9.71
C ARG A 109 -1.02 5.57 -9.34
N SER A 110 -0.63 6.60 -10.10
CA SER A 110 0.58 7.34 -9.79
C SER A 110 0.55 7.92 -8.37
N PHE A 111 1.65 7.74 -7.65
CA PHE A 111 1.92 8.40 -6.37
C PHE A 111 1.95 9.93 -6.49
N MET A 112 2.17 10.49 -7.69
CA MET A 112 2.13 11.94 -7.96
C MET A 112 0.77 12.43 -8.47
N GLY A 113 -0.24 11.57 -8.50
CA GLY A 113 -1.56 11.92 -9.03
C GLY A 113 -1.57 12.22 -10.52
N SER A 114 -2.40 13.18 -10.95
CA SER A 114 -2.66 13.47 -12.37
C SER A 114 -1.48 14.08 -13.13
N ASN A 115 -0.56 14.75 -12.42
CA ASN A 115 0.55 15.50 -13.03
C ASN A 115 1.79 14.64 -13.29
N ALA A 116 1.69 13.32 -13.10
CA ALA A 116 2.81 12.41 -13.27
C ALA A 116 3.31 12.37 -14.73
N PRO A 117 4.64 12.40 -14.95
CA PRO A 117 5.23 12.15 -16.25
C PRO A 117 4.83 10.74 -16.73
N PRO A 118 4.79 10.51 -18.06
CA PRO A 118 4.33 9.24 -18.64
C PRO A 118 4.92 7.98 -18.00
N SER A 119 6.22 7.98 -17.73
CA SER A 119 6.99 6.89 -17.09
C SER A 119 6.53 6.53 -15.68
N LEU A 120 5.87 7.44 -14.96
CA LEU A 120 5.47 7.27 -13.57
C LEU A 120 3.94 7.25 -13.39
N ARG A 121 3.16 7.26 -14.47
CA ARG A 121 1.68 7.27 -14.42
C ARG A 121 1.08 6.03 -13.75
N HIS A 122 1.80 4.92 -13.77
CA HIS A 122 1.37 3.63 -13.22
C HIS A 122 2.34 3.10 -12.16
N VAL A 123 3.02 3.99 -11.45
CA VAL A 123 3.86 3.65 -10.29
C VAL A 123 3.10 3.99 -9.02
N GLY A 124 2.78 2.98 -8.20
CA GLY A 124 1.96 3.10 -7.00
C GLY A 124 2.63 3.85 -5.86
N ALA A 125 3.91 3.62 -5.63
CA ALA A 125 4.70 4.27 -4.59
C ALA A 125 6.17 4.39 -4.99
N LEU A 126 6.80 5.53 -4.64
CA LEU A 126 8.24 5.75 -4.77
C LEU A 126 8.87 5.70 -3.38
N VAL A 127 9.71 4.70 -3.11
CA VAL A 127 10.26 4.45 -1.77
C VAL A 127 11.77 4.59 -1.78
N GLY A 128 12.29 5.54 -1.00
CA GLY A 128 13.73 5.73 -0.84
C GLY A 128 14.33 4.75 0.16
N ILE A 129 15.42 4.07 -0.20
CA ILE A 129 16.24 3.30 0.74
C ILE A 129 17.43 4.17 1.11
N SER A 130 17.46 4.66 2.34
CA SER A 130 18.42 5.66 2.80
C SER A 130 19.38 5.10 3.83
N SER A 131 20.64 5.46 3.69
CA SER A 131 21.68 5.30 4.69
C SER A 131 22.52 6.55 4.72
N CYS A 132 22.84 7.06 5.89
CA CYS A 132 23.62 8.29 6.00
C CYS A 132 25.13 8.05 5.98
N LYS A 133 25.55 6.78 5.87
CA LYS A 133 26.94 6.36 5.83
C LYS A 133 27.16 5.32 4.74
N GLY A 134 28.30 5.38 4.06
CA GLY A 134 28.74 4.35 3.12
C GLY A 134 29.14 3.06 3.85
N GLY A 135 28.98 1.91 3.18
CA GLY A 135 29.45 0.61 3.69
C GLY A 135 28.53 -0.08 4.71
N VAL A 136 27.33 0.43 4.98
CA VAL A 136 26.35 -0.24 5.87
C VAL A 136 25.57 -1.38 5.19
N GLY A 137 25.81 -1.63 3.91
CA GLY A 137 25.08 -2.63 3.11
C GLY A 137 23.70 -2.18 2.62
N LYS A 138 23.45 -0.87 2.53
CA LYS A 138 22.21 -0.28 2.00
C LYS A 138 21.77 -0.89 0.67
N SER A 139 22.66 -0.95 -0.32
CA SER A 139 22.36 -1.49 -1.65
C SER A 139 21.98 -2.97 -1.60
N THR A 140 22.66 -3.75 -0.75
CA THR A 140 22.30 -5.15 -0.49
C THR A 140 20.90 -5.27 0.10
N VAL A 141 20.55 -4.42 1.06
CA VAL A 141 19.20 -4.36 1.63
C VAL A 141 18.16 -3.92 0.59
N ALA A 142 18.47 -2.90 -0.21
CA ALA A 142 17.57 -2.37 -1.25
C ALA A 142 17.22 -3.43 -2.29
N VAL A 143 18.24 -4.14 -2.81
CA VAL A 143 18.07 -5.24 -3.77
C VAL A 143 17.25 -6.36 -3.16
N ASN A 144 17.63 -6.85 -1.99
CA ASN A 144 16.92 -7.98 -1.39
C ASN A 144 15.50 -7.62 -0.96
N LEU A 145 15.24 -6.38 -0.54
CA LEU A 145 13.89 -5.90 -0.25
C LEU A 145 13.03 -5.81 -1.52
N ALA A 146 13.58 -5.35 -2.64
CA ALA A 146 12.89 -5.32 -3.93
C ALA A 146 12.46 -6.74 -4.35
N TYR A 147 13.38 -7.69 -4.28
CA TYR A 147 13.10 -9.08 -4.62
C TYR A 147 12.17 -9.75 -3.59
N ALA A 148 12.24 -9.38 -2.30
CA ALA A 148 11.30 -9.87 -1.29
C ALA A 148 9.86 -9.41 -1.58
N LEU A 149 9.67 -8.19 -2.08
CA LEU A 149 8.36 -7.72 -2.54
C LEU A 149 7.90 -8.47 -3.80
N ALA A 150 8.80 -8.72 -4.74
CA ALA A 150 8.50 -9.44 -5.99
C ALA A 150 8.13 -10.92 -5.74
N THR A 151 8.84 -11.62 -4.86
CA THR A 151 8.50 -13.00 -4.45
C THR A 151 7.15 -13.10 -3.73
N GLN A 152 6.66 -11.99 -3.18
CA GLN A 152 5.32 -11.89 -2.60
C GLN A 152 4.24 -11.55 -3.64
N GLY A 153 4.61 -11.42 -4.92
CA GLY A 153 3.71 -11.14 -6.05
C GLY A 153 3.64 -9.67 -6.46
N GLY A 154 4.45 -8.80 -5.85
CA GLY A 154 4.48 -7.36 -6.15
C GLY A 154 5.03 -7.07 -7.53
N ARG A 155 4.50 -6.03 -8.18
CA ARG A 155 5.14 -5.42 -9.35
C ARG A 155 6.19 -4.43 -8.86
N VAL A 156 7.47 -4.76 -9.02
CA VAL A 156 8.56 -4.02 -8.36
C VAL A 156 9.57 -3.49 -9.37
N GLY A 157 9.98 -2.25 -9.17
CA GLY A 157 11.16 -1.67 -9.80
C GLY A 157 12.21 -1.28 -8.76
N LEU A 158 13.47 -1.25 -9.17
CA LEU A 158 14.59 -0.74 -8.40
C LEU A 158 15.45 0.20 -9.26
N LEU A 159 15.60 1.42 -8.79
CA LEU A 159 16.50 2.43 -9.34
C LEU A 159 17.73 2.57 -8.43
N ASP A 160 18.90 2.30 -8.96
CA ASP A 160 20.18 2.62 -8.32
C ASP A 160 20.53 4.08 -8.59
N ALA A 161 20.42 4.91 -7.54
CA ALA A 161 20.68 6.34 -7.61
C ALA A 161 22.11 6.70 -7.16
N ASP A 162 22.95 5.72 -6.82
CA ASP A 162 24.37 5.94 -6.52
C ASP A 162 25.20 5.94 -7.83
N VAL A 163 25.20 7.08 -8.50
CA VAL A 163 25.92 7.26 -9.79
C VAL A 163 27.43 7.06 -9.65
N HIS A 164 28.01 7.34 -8.47
CA HIS A 164 29.46 7.28 -8.26
C HIS A 164 29.94 5.89 -7.84
N GLY A 165 29.11 5.12 -7.15
CA GLY A 165 29.40 3.76 -6.72
C GLY A 165 28.27 2.77 -7.04
N PRO A 166 27.84 2.64 -8.32
CA PRO A 166 26.69 1.83 -8.68
C PRO A 166 26.95 0.37 -8.32
N SER A 167 26.19 -0.14 -7.36
CA SER A 167 26.36 -1.50 -6.83
C SER A 167 25.43 -2.51 -7.49
N LEU A 168 24.33 -2.04 -8.09
CA LEU A 168 23.31 -2.91 -8.67
C LEU A 168 23.85 -3.89 -9.74
N PRO A 169 24.76 -3.48 -10.66
CA PRO A 169 25.29 -4.41 -11.67
C PRO A 169 26.16 -5.55 -11.12
N SER A 170 26.62 -5.42 -9.87
CA SER A 170 27.37 -6.47 -9.17
C SER A 170 26.46 -7.34 -8.31
N LEU A 171 25.37 -6.77 -7.79
CA LEU A 171 24.40 -7.46 -6.92
C LEU A 171 23.39 -8.32 -7.70
N VAL A 172 23.15 -8.01 -8.97
CA VAL A 172 22.20 -8.73 -9.81
C VAL A 172 22.84 -9.12 -11.13
N ARG A 173 22.86 -10.41 -11.41
CA ARG A 173 23.28 -10.95 -12.70
C ARG A 173 22.11 -10.88 -13.67
N LEU A 174 22.24 -10.00 -14.65
CA LEU A 174 21.27 -9.85 -15.73
C LEU A 174 21.31 -11.06 -16.69
N PRO A 175 20.15 -11.63 -17.08
CA PRO A 175 20.07 -12.62 -18.16
C PRO A 175 20.66 -12.10 -19.48
N PRO A 176 21.21 -12.97 -20.36
CA PRO A 176 21.69 -12.54 -21.67
C PRO A 176 20.60 -11.78 -22.45
N GLY A 177 20.94 -10.61 -22.99
CA GLY A 177 20.00 -9.77 -23.75
C GLY A 177 19.03 -8.92 -22.91
N SER A 178 19.07 -8.99 -21.59
CA SER A 178 18.24 -8.16 -20.69
C SER A 178 18.80 -6.77 -20.40
N LEU A 179 20.01 -6.44 -20.89
CA LEU A 179 20.54 -5.08 -20.88
C LEU A 179 19.75 -4.21 -21.87
N PRO A 180 19.02 -3.20 -21.43
CA PRO A 180 18.15 -2.42 -22.29
C PRO A 180 18.69 -1.00 -22.41
N LEU A 181 19.22 -0.72 -23.58
CA LEU A 181 19.45 0.65 -24.03
C LEU A 181 18.69 0.90 -25.33
N ARG A 182 17.60 0.15 -25.54
CA ARG A 182 16.67 0.44 -26.64
C ARG A 182 15.67 1.45 -26.16
N GLN A 183 15.77 2.64 -26.74
CA GLN A 183 14.77 3.67 -26.62
C GLN A 183 13.58 3.29 -27.48
N ASP A 184 12.39 3.28 -26.89
CA ASP A 184 11.16 3.09 -27.65
C ASP A 184 10.95 4.28 -28.59
N ALA A 185 10.66 3.99 -29.86
CA ALA A 185 10.61 5.01 -30.90
C ALA A 185 9.44 6.00 -30.73
N GLN A 186 8.36 5.59 -30.06
CA GLN A 186 7.15 6.39 -29.90
C GLN A 186 7.18 7.21 -28.60
N THR A 187 7.49 6.56 -27.49
CA THR A 187 7.49 7.15 -26.15
C THR A 187 8.80 7.86 -25.81
N ARG A 188 9.89 7.52 -26.53
CA ARG A 188 11.27 7.94 -26.23
C ARG A 188 11.76 7.50 -24.85
N LEU A 189 11.07 6.57 -24.20
CA LEU A 189 11.49 6.01 -22.92
C LEU A 189 12.49 4.87 -23.15
N LEU A 190 13.40 4.68 -22.19
CA LEU A 190 14.32 3.56 -22.16
C LEU A 190 13.64 2.38 -21.47
N ALA A 191 13.66 1.20 -22.08
CA ALA A 191 13.26 0.00 -21.37
C ALA A 191 14.20 -0.22 -20.15
N PRO A 192 13.70 -0.63 -18.98
CA PRO A 192 14.53 -1.06 -17.85
C PRO A 192 15.02 -2.48 -18.02
N ALA A 193 16.13 -2.82 -17.34
CA ALA A 193 16.60 -4.20 -17.27
C ALA A 193 15.58 -5.03 -16.51
N GLU A 194 15.48 -6.31 -16.82
CA GLU A 194 14.57 -7.20 -16.10
C GLU A 194 15.29 -8.47 -15.69
N ALA A 195 15.21 -8.79 -14.41
CA ALA A 195 15.71 -10.03 -13.84
C ALA A 195 14.72 -10.52 -12.78
N ASP A 196 14.29 -11.77 -12.90
CA ASP A 196 13.38 -12.42 -11.94
C ASP A 196 12.10 -11.64 -11.64
N GLY A 197 11.55 -10.96 -12.65
CA GLY A 197 10.32 -10.15 -12.53
C GLY A 197 10.51 -8.79 -11.84
N VAL A 198 11.75 -8.36 -11.58
CA VAL A 198 12.06 -7.02 -11.07
C VAL A 198 12.63 -6.16 -12.20
N ARG A 199 12.08 -4.94 -12.35
CA ARG A 199 12.59 -3.95 -13.30
C ARG A 199 13.74 -3.16 -12.68
N LEU A 200 14.86 -3.02 -13.37
CA LEU A 200 16.11 -2.53 -12.82
C LEU A 200 16.67 -1.40 -13.68
N MET A 201 17.11 -0.32 -13.04
CA MET A 201 17.83 0.77 -13.71
C MET A 201 19.00 1.22 -12.86
N SER A 202 20.17 1.38 -13.48
CA SER A 202 21.40 1.87 -12.85
C SER A 202 22.25 2.57 -13.88
N TYR A 203 22.98 3.60 -13.46
CA TYR A 203 23.98 4.25 -14.29
C TYR A 203 25.05 3.24 -14.75
N GLY A 204 25.36 2.25 -13.90
CA GLY A 204 26.31 1.17 -14.21
C GLY A 204 25.85 0.22 -15.32
N PHE A 205 24.56 0.18 -15.67
CA PHE A 205 24.07 -0.55 -16.85
C PHE A 205 24.25 0.26 -18.13
N VAL A 206 23.98 1.57 -18.06
CA VAL A 206 24.13 2.50 -19.20
C VAL A 206 25.58 2.57 -19.67
N GLY A 207 26.53 2.67 -18.74
CA GLY A 207 27.96 2.68 -19.07
C GLY A 207 28.48 1.37 -19.68
N LYS A 208 27.88 0.22 -19.38
CA LYS A 208 28.28 -1.09 -19.94
C LYS A 208 27.69 -1.35 -21.34
N GLY A 209 26.52 -0.83 -21.65
CA GLY A 209 25.88 -1.00 -22.96
C GLY A 209 26.27 0.06 -24.01
N ALA A 210 26.91 1.17 -23.59
CA ALA A 210 27.59 2.08 -24.49
C ALA A 210 28.96 1.47 -24.87
N SER A 211 29.01 0.70 -25.95
CA SER A 211 30.24 0.16 -26.53
C SER A 211 31.13 1.28 -27.08
N SER A 212 31.83 2.00 -26.20
CA SER A 212 33.00 2.83 -26.51
C SER A 212 33.61 3.30 -25.20
N GLY A 213 34.83 2.82 -24.92
CA GLY A 213 35.79 3.25 -23.91
C GLY A 213 35.31 4.12 -22.76
N ALA A 214 35.51 3.63 -21.52
CA ALA A 214 35.60 4.43 -20.29
C ALA A 214 34.95 5.81 -20.40
N VAL A 215 33.64 5.90 -20.09
CA VAL A 215 33.07 7.20 -19.73
C VAL A 215 34.00 7.72 -18.65
N PRO A 216 34.73 8.84 -18.87
CA PRO A 216 35.60 9.36 -17.85
C PRO A 216 34.74 9.48 -16.60
N ALA A 217 35.27 9.11 -15.44
CA ALA A 217 34.72 9.53 -14.15
C ALA A 217 34.87 11.06 -14.05
N ALA A 218 34.25 11.79 -14.99
CA ALA A 218 34.09 13.21 -14.99
C ALA A 218 33.24 13.47 -13.77
N VAL A 219 33.87 14.09 -12.78
CA VAL A 219 33.28 14.42 -11.48
C VAL A 219 32.01 15.23 -11.73
N MET A 220 30.87 14.53 -11.85
CA MET A 220 29.56 15.16 -11.91
C MET A 220 29.37 15.88 -10.60
N ARG A 221 29.22 17.21 -10.64
CA ARG A 221 28.92 17.99 -9.44
C ARG A 221 27.47 17.73 -9.01
N GLY A 222 27.20 17.83 -7.70
CA GLY A 222 25.94 17.42 -7.05
C GLY A 222 24.64 17.70 -7.81
N PRO A 223 24.37 18.92 -8.32
CA PRO A 223 23.15 19.21 -9.07
C PRO A 223 23.00 18.42 -10.38
N MET A 224 24.11 18.07 -11.03
CA MET A 224 24.07 17.21 -12.21
C MET A 224 23.73 15.77 -11.85
N VAL A 225 24.19 15.28 -10.69
CA VAL A 225 23.84 13.93 -10.20
C VAL A 225 22.34 13.84 -9.95
N GLY A 226 21.76 14.80 -9.21
CA GLY A 226 20.32 14.87 -8.99
C GLY A 226 19.53 14.90 -10.30
N LYS A 227 19.96 15.71 -11.27
CA LYS A 227 19.34 15.78 -12.60
C LYS A 227 19.42 14.45 -13.35
N THR A 228 20.58 13.78 -13.36
CA THR A 228 20.75 12.49 -14.04
C THR A 228 19.88 11.41 -13.40
N VAL A 229 19.83 11.33 -12.08
CA VAL A 229 18.93 10.39 -11.38
C VAL A 229 17.47 10.69 -11.72
N GLY A 230 17.07 11.97 -11.74
CA GLY A 230 15.74 12.38 -12.17
C GLY A 230 15.43 11.97 -13.62
N GLN A 231 16.38 12.11 -14.54
CA GLN A 231 16.26 11.66 -15.93
C GLN A 231 16.16 10.14 -16.05
N MET A 232 16.90 9.38 -15.25
CA MET A 232 16.75 7.92 -15.21
C MET A 232 15.37 7.54 -14.67
N LEU A 233 14.90 8.22 -13.63
CA LEU A 233 13.59 7.98 -13.04
C LEU A 233 12.45 8.29 -14.03
N SER A 234 12.48 9.44 -14.69
CA SER A 234 11.42 9.88 -15.61
C SER A 234 11.59 9.43 -17.06
N GLY A 235 12.79 9.00 -17.45
CA GLY A 235 13.11 8.54 -18.81
C GLY A 235 13.06 7.03 -18.98
N THR A 236 12.73 6.27 -17.93
CA THR A 236 12.62 4.80 -17.97
C THR A 236 11.16 4.37 -18.11
N ASP A 237 10.89 3.36 -18.94
CA ASP A 237 9.57 2.73 -19.06
C ASP A 237 9.33 1.71 -17.94
N TRP A 238 8.94 2.21 -16.78
CA TRP A 238 8.63 1.38 -15.62
C TRP A 238 7.37 0.55 -15.76
N GLY A 239 6.50 0.83 -16.74
CA GLY A 239 5.19 0.19 -16.87
C GLY A 239 4.36 0.30 -15.58
N GLU A 240 3.75 -0.82 -15.18
CA GLU A 240 2.92 -0.89 -13.97
C GLU A 240 3.73 -1.43 -12.80
N LEU A 241 3.95 -0.60 -11.77
CA LEU A 241 4.63 -0.96 -10.55
C LEU A 241 3.77 -0.66 -9.33
N ASP A 242 3.69 -1.59 -8.38
CA ASP A 242 3.18 -1.31 -7.04
C ASP A 242 4.19 -0.46 -6.27
N TYR A 243 5.48 -0.80 -6.40
CA TYR A 243 6.58 -0.14 -5.70
C TYR A 243 7.77 0.09 -6.64
N LEU A 244 8.27 1.32 -6.65
CA LEU A 244 9.57 1.66 -7.20
C LEU A 244 10.51 2.01 -6.04
N LEU A 245 11.43 1.11 -5.71
CA LEU A 245 12.47 1.36 -4.72
C LEU A 245 13.59 2.18 -5.35
N VAL A 246 14.16 3.09 -4.58
CA VAL A 246 15.33 3.89 -4.99
C VAL A 246 16.44 3.66 -4.00
N ASP A 247 17.54 3.06 -4.44
CA ASP A 247 18.76 2.94 -3.64
C ASP A 247 19.49 4.28 -3.63
N LEU A 248 19.25 5.08 -2.59
CA LEU A 248 19.75 6.45 -2.50
C LEU A 248 21.27 6.46 -2.29
N PRO A 249 22.03 7.45 -2.78
CA PRO A 249 23.45 7.56 -2.44
C PRO A 249 23.64 7.80 -0.94
N PRO A 250 24.81 7.44 -0.38
CA PRO A 250 25.10 7.70 1.03
C PRO A 250 25.11 9.20 1.34
N GLY A 251 24.80 9.53 2.60
CA GLY A 251 24.81 10.91 3.10
C GLY A 251 23.50 11.66 2.84
N THR A 252 23.57 12.99 2.78
CA THR A 252 22.41 13.91 2.71
C THR A 252 22.53 14.88 1.52
N GLY A 253 23.00 14.38 0.37
CA GLY A 253 23.29 15.20 -0.82
C GLY A 253 22.07 15.54 -1.71
N ASP A 254 22.32 16.25 -2.81
CA ASP A 254 21.30 16.82 -3.72
C ASP A 254 20.31 15.81 -4.31
N VAL A 255 20.67 14.53 -4.41
CA VAL A 255 19.77 13.46 -4.89
C VAL A 255 18.57 13.30 -3.96
N HIS A 256 18.78 13.39 -2.64
CA HIS A 256 17.70 13.31 -1.64
C HIS A 256 16.73 14.48 -1.81
N LEU A 257 17.26 15.69 -1.98
CA LEU A 257 16.47 16.90 -2.21
C LEU A 257 15.67 16.80 -3.52
N THR A 258 16.33 16.43 -4.61
CA THR A 258 15.70 16.33 -5.94
C THR A 258 14.55 15.32 -5.92
N LEU A 259 14.79 14.10 -5.41
CA LEU A 259 13.77 13.07 -5.36
C LEU A 259 12.60 13.45 -4.43
N SER A 260 12.89 14.07 -3.29
CA SER A 260 11.85 14.46 -2.32
C SER A 260 11.03 15.66 -2.79
N GLN A 261 11.68 16.72 -3.30
CA GLN A 261 11.00 17.96 -3.66
C GLN A 261 10.38 17.93 -5.07
N THR A 262 11.04 17.29 -6.05
CA THR A 262 10.56 17.27 -7.44
C THR A 262 9.59 16.12 -7.69
N TYR A 263 9.87 14.94 -7.15
CA TYR A 263 9.07 13.74 -7.41
C TYR A 263 8.15 13.38 -6.24
N GLY A 264 8.52 13.71 -5.00
CA GLY A 264 7.73 13.37 -3.82
C GLY A 264 7.90 11.91 -3.43
N LEU A 265 8.91 11.61 -2.61
CA LEU A 265 9.07 10.26 -2.05
C LEU A 265 7.83 9.90 -1.22
N SER A 266 7.21 8.75 -1.53
CA SER A 266 6.05 8.25 -0.81
C SER A 266 6.41 7.80 0.60
N ALA A 267 7.61 7.25 0.77
CA ALA A 267 8.18 6.84 2.04
C ALA A 267 9.68 6.58 1.97
N ALA A 268 10.30 6.41 3.13
CA ALA A 268 11.69 5.99 3.27
C ALA A 268 11.87 4.77 4.19
N VAL A 269 12.81 3.91 3.81
CA VAL A 269 13.38 2.84 4.63
C VAL A 269 14.77 3.26 5.07
N LEU A 270 15.04 3.22 6.37
CA LEU A 270 16.33 3.57 6.94
C LEU A 270 17.18 2.31 7.09
N VAL A 271 18.45 2.37 6.69
CA VAL A 271 19.42 1.29 6.88
C VAL A 271 20.56 1.78 7.78
N THR A 272 20.86 1.04 8.84
CA THR A 272 21.93 1.32 9.79
C THR A 272 22.72 0.06 10.16
N THR A 273 23.76 0.21 10.98
CA THR A 273 24.49 -0.89 11.64
C THR A 273 24.57 -0.63 13.15
N PRO A 274 24.94 -1.62 13.98
CA PRO A 274 25.04 -1.45 15.44
C PRO A 274 26.06 -0.38 15.89
N GLN A 275 26.99 0.01 15.01
CA GLN A 275 28.08 0.91 15.35
C GLN A 275 27.57 2.31 15.70
N ARG A 276 27.98 2.85 16.85
CA ARG A 276 27.59 4.19 17.30
C ARG A 276 27.86 5.32 16.30
N LEU A 277 28.93 5.20 15.51
CA LEU A 277 29.23 6.16 14.43
C LEU A 277 28.13 6.16 13.35
N SER A 278 27.62 4.98 12.98
CA SER A 278 26.50 4.84 12.04
C SER A 278 25.22 5.50 12.59
N THR A 279 24.99 5.42 13.91
CA THR A 279 23.84 6.04 14.56
C THR A 279 23.83 7.55 14.36
N VAL A 280 24.94 8.24 14.61
CA VAL A 280 25.02 9.70 14.48
C VAL A 280 24.68 10.16 13.07
N ASP A 281 25.18 9.47 12.06
CA ASP A 281 24.89 9.79 10.67
C ASP A 281 23.41 9.55 10.36
N VAL A 282 22.86 8.40 10.77
CA VAL A 282 21.45 8.06 10.49
C VAL A 282 20.48 9.04 11.17
N LEU A 283 20.79 9.52 12.37
CA LEU A 283 19.98 10.56 13.04
C LEU A 283 19.91 11.85 12.21
N LYS A 284 21.01 12.27 11.57
CA LYS A 284 21.00 13.44 10.68
C LYS A 284 20.12 13.22 9.44
N GLY A 285 20.14 12.02 8.86
CA GLY A 285 19.24 11.72 7.74
C GLY A 285 17.78 11.62 8.14
N VAL A 286 17.49 11.16 9.36
CA VAL A 286 16.13 11.21 9.92
C VAL A 286 15.65 12.66 9.97
N ASP A 287 16.49 13.58 10.45
CA ASP A 287 16.14 15.01 10.51
C ASP A 287 15.95 15.60 9.12
N MET A 288 16.86 15.32 8.18
CA MET A 288 16.73 15.74 6.78
C MET A 288 15.43 15.21 6.13
N LEU A 289 15.14 13.91 6.26
CA LEU A 289 13.92 13.32 5.68
C LEU A 289 12.67 13.93 6.29
N ARG A 290 12.69 14.24 7.60
CA ARG A 290 11.60 14.94 8.28
C ARG A 290 11.41 16.37 7.74
N GLU A 291 12.49 17.12 7.57
CA GLU A 291 12.45 18.47 6.97
C GLU A 291 11.91 18.45 5.53
N LEU A 292 12.19 17.38 4.79
CA LEU A 292 11.67 17.17 3.43
C LEU A 292 10.24 16.58 3.40
N GLY A 293 9.61 16.37 4.56
CA GLY A 293 8.27 15.80 4.66
C GLY A 293 8.18 14.33 4.24
N VAL A 294 9.32 13.62 4.17
CA VAL A 294 9.37 12.22 3.76
C VAL A 294 9.08 11.32 4.96
N PRO A 295 8.03 10.48 4.89
CA PRO A 295 7.66 9.63 6.00
C PRO A 295 8.58 8.41 6.07
N MET A 296 9.17 8.17 7.24
CA MET A 296 9.94 6.96 7.49
C MET A 296 8.98 5.86 7.94
N ILE A 297 9.09 4.67 7.34
CA ILE A 297 8.14 3.56 7.59
C ILE A 297 8.80 2.28 8.08
N CYS A 298 10.13 2.18 7.96
CA CYS A 298 10.88 0.97 8.26
C CYS A 298 12.32 1.31 8.62
N LEU A 299 12.87 0.61 9.61
CA LEU A 299 14.25 0.72 10.05
C LEU A 299 14.91 -0.66 10.05
N VAL A 300 16.01 -0.80 9.30
CA VAL A 300 16.75 -2.05 9.16
C VAL A 300 18.14 -1.89 9.78
N GLU A 301 18.44 -2.67 10.82
CA GLU A 301 19.80 -2.86 11.34
C GLU A 301 20.48 -3.99 10.58
N ASN A 302 21.37 -3.67 9.66
CA ASN A 302 22.16 -4.66 8.95
C ASN A 302 23.37 -5.10 9.79
N THR A 303 23.89 -6.30 9.53
CA THR A 303 25.07 -6.88 10.20
C THR A 303 24.94 -6.88 11.74
N ALA A 304 23.75 -7.19 12.24
CA ALA A 304 23.37 -6.97 13.62
C ALA A 304 24.07 -7.91 14.61
N HIS A 305 24.23 -9.17 14.22
CA HIS A 305 24.81 -10.24 15.03
C HIS A 305 25.16 -11.43 14.13
N PHE A 306 25.87 -12.44 14.65
CA PHE A 306 25.91 -13.77 14.02
C PHE A 306 25.75 -14.84 15.08
N THR A 307 25.29 -16.02 14.68
CA THR A 307 25.17 -17.19 15.55
C THR A 307 26.17 -18.23 15.08
N ASP A 308 27.03 -18.70 16.00
CA ASP A 308 28.01 -19.73 15.69
C ASP A 308 27.37 -21.13 15.64
N ASP A 309 28.18 -22.14 15.27
CA ASP A 309 27.78 -23.55 15.20
C ASP A 309 27.38 -24.15 16.56
N THR A 310 27.76 -23.50 17.67
CA THR A 310 27.35 -23.88 19.03
C THR A 310 26.01 -23.26 19.44
N GLY A 311 25.41 -22.42 18.59
CA GLY A 311 24.18 -21.70 18.87
C GLY A 311 24.37 -20.43 19.71
N ARG A 312 25.61 -19.97 19.92
CA ARG A 312 25.89 -18.72 20.66
C ARG A 312 25.82 -17.53 19.72
N THR A 313 25.12 -16.49 20.16
CA THR A 313 25.03 -15.22 19.43
C THR A 313 26.17 -14.28 19.82
N HIS A 314 26.83 -13.74 18.80
CA HIS A 314 27.94 -12.80 18.92
C HIS A 314 27.57 -11.44 18.32
N LEU A 315 28.07 -10.37 18.93
CA LEU A 315 27.83 -8.98 18.52
C LEU A 315 29.15 -8.35 18.01
N PRO A 316 29.59 -8.65 16.77
CA PRO A 316 30.90 -8.26 16.28
C PRO A 316 31.11 -6.74 16.20
N PHE A 317 30.02 -5.97 16.17
CA PHE A 317 30.04 -4.51 16.10
C PHE A 317 29.53 -3.83 17.38
N GLY A 318 29.40 -4.59 18.47
CA GLY A 318 28.92 -4.11 19.77
C GLY A 318 27.40 -4.11 19.89
N GLY A 319 26.92 -3.53 21.00
CA GLY A 319 25.50 -3.48 21.32
C GLY A 319 24.70 -2.60 20.36
N SER A 320 23.53 -3.08 19.97
CA SER A 320 22.60 -2.37 19.08
C SER A 320 22.28 -0.96 19.58
N GLN A 321 22.23 -0.01 18.64
CA GLN A 321 21.81 1.38 18.88
C GLN A 321 20.45 1.67 18.24
N LEU A 322 19.75 0.62 17.82
CA LEU A 322 18.55 0.69 17.00
C LEU A 322 17.42 1.44 17.68
N GLU A 323 17.28 1.24 19.00
CA GLU A 323 16.28 1.90 19.83
C GLU A 323 16.40 3.44 19.81
N ALA A 324 17.63 3.97 19.80
CA ALA A 324 17.86 5.41 19.72
C ALA A 324 17.39 5.97 18.38
N VAL A 325 17.73 5.29 17.28
CA VAL A 325 17.31 5.68 15.93
C VAL A 325 15.79 5.56 15.78
N ARG A 326 15.21 4.46 16.27
CA ARG A 326 13.77 4.16 16.21
C ARG A 326 12.96 5.26 16.88
N ARG A 327 13.30 5.64 18.12
CA ARG A 327 12.64 6.72 18.85
C ARG A 327 12.79 8.06 18.12
N HIS A 328 14.00 8.36 17.67
CA HIS A 328 14.26 9.61 16.95
C HIS A 328 13.48 9.70 15.64
N ALA A 329 13.32 8.59 14.92
CA ALA A 329 12.53 8.50 13.69
C ALA A 329 11.01 8.47 13.93
N GLY A 330 10.55 8.32 15.17
CA GLY A 330 9.12 8.17 15.50
C GLY A 330 8.53 6.82 15.08
N LEU A 331 9.36 5.78 14.99
CA LEU A 331 8.96 4.44 14.56
C LEU A 331 8.55 3.55 15.74
N ARG A 332 7.67 2.59 15.50
CA ARG A 332 7.28 1.54 16.45
C ARG A 332 8.26 0.37 16.38
N GLU A 333 8.24 -0.48 17.39
CA GLU A 333 9.06 -1.71 17.40
C GLU A 333 8.73 -2.62 16.21
N SER A 334 7.45 -2.71 15.83
CA SER A 334 6.98 -3.46 14.65
C SER A 334 7.56 -2.97 13.32
N ASP A 335 8.08 -1.74 13.29
CA ASP A 335 8.62 -1.11 12.08
C ASP A 335 10.13 -1.37 11.93
N THR A 336 10.70 -2.22 12.80
CA THR A 336 12.14 -2.42 12.94
C THR A 336 12.54 -3.87 12.64
N PHE A 337 13.60 -4.04 11.85
CA PHE A 337 14.10 -5.35 11.42
C PHE A 337 15.60 -5.44 11.58
N ARG A 338 16.11 -6.62 11.95
CA ARG A 338 17.54 -6.87 12.15
C ARG A 338 17.99 -7.98 11.21
N LEU A 339 19.08 -7.76 10.49
CA LEU A 339 19.68 -8.74 9.60
C LEU A 339 20.98 -9.27 10.23
N PRO A 340 21.09 -10.58 10.50
CA PRO A 340 22.34 -11.15 10.96
C PRO A 340 23.40 -11.19 9.84
N ILE A 341 24.63 -11.49 10.23
CA ILE A 341 25.71 -11.83 9.33
C ILE A 341 25.60 -13.34 9.07
N GLU A 342 25.24 -13.69 7.84
CA GLU A 342 25.00 -15.05 7.40
C GLU A 342 25.76 -15.32 6.08
N PRO A 343 26.43 -16.47 5.92
CA PRO A 343 27.13 -16.83 4.68
C PRO A 343 26.22 -16.75 3.45
N GLN A 344 24.94 -17.13 3.60
CA GLN A 344 23.94 -17.12 2.54
C GLN A 344 23.76 -15.74 1.89
N VAL A 345 24.00 -14.65 2.65
CA VAL A 345 23.94 -13.29 2.10
C VAL A 345 25.11 -13.04 1.16
N GLY A 346 26.33 -13.43 1.57
CA GLY A 346 27.53 -13.32 0.74
C GLY A 346 27.45 -14.20 -0.51
N GLU A 347 27.06 -15.47 -0.34
CA GLU A 347 26.89 -16.42 -1.45
C GLU A 347 25.89 -15.93 -2.50
N ALA A 348 24.75 -15.37 -2.06
CA ALA A 348 23.74 -14.83 -2.97
C ALA A 348 24.22 -13.56 -3.70
N VAL A 349 25.01 -12.72 -3.02
CA VAL A 349 25.65 -11.54 -3.62
C VAL A 349 26.68 -11.95 -4.67
N ASP A 350 27.56 -12.89 -4.35
CA ASP A 350 28.60 -13.38 -5.27
C ASP A 350 28.00 -14.09 -6.49
N ALA A 351 26.89 -14.81 -6.29
CA ALA A 351 26.11 -15.40 -7.38
C ALA A 351 25.35 -14.36 -8.21
N GLY A 352 25.18 -13.13 -7.70
CA GLY A 352 24.31 -12.11 -8.29
C GLY A 352 22.84 -12.52 -8.33
N SER A 353 22.38 -13.32 -7.37
CA SER A 353 21.03 -13.89 -7.33
C SER A 353 20.37 -13.64 -5.96
N PRO A 354 19.64 -12.52 -5.80
CA PRO A 354 18.90 -12.25 -4.56
C PRO A 354 17.85 -13.31 -4.22
N LEU A 355 17.29 -13.99 -5.25
CA LEU A 355 16.37 -15.10 -5.05
C LEU A 355 16.99 -16.28 -4.30
N GLN A 356 18.30 -16.53 -4.45
CA GLN A 356 18.99 -17.57 -3.70
C GLN A 356 18.89 -17.34 -2.19
N LEU A 357 19.10 -16.10 -1.74
CA LEU A 357 18.91 -15.74 -0.34
C LEU A 357 17.43 -15.89 0.06
N LEU A 358 16.52 -15.31 -0.73
CA LEU A 358 15.09 -15.22 -0.38
C LEU A 358 14.33 -16.54 -0.45
N THR A 359 14.87 -17.57 -1.09
CA THR A 359 14.32 -18.94 -1.08
C THR A 359 14.91 -19.81 0.03
N SER A 360 15.98 -19.36 0.68
CA SER A 360 16.56 -20.02 1.83
C SER A 360 15.68 -19.88 3.09
N GLN A 361 16.00 -20.72 4.08
CA GLN A 361 15.41 -20.67 5.43
C GLN A 361 16.25 -19.80 6.39
N SER A 362 17.18 -18.99 5.88
CA SER A 362 18.05 -18.14 6.72
C SER A 362 17.25 -17.10 7.50
N GLU A 363 17.83 -16.60 8.60
CA GLU A 363 17.18 -15.55 9.40
C GLU A 363 17.09 -14.24 8.61
N SER A 364 18.12 -13.90 7.84
CA SER A 364 18.12 -12.74 6.94
C SER A 364 16.97 -12.81 5.93
N ALA A 365 16.72 -13.98 5.33
CA ALA A 365 15.63 -14.18 4.39
C ALA A 365 14.26 -13.98 5.06
N HIS A 366 14.09 -14.48 6.29
CA HIS A 366 12.88 -14.26 7.09
C HIS A 366 12.65 -12.79 7.41
N ALA A 367 13.69 -12.09 7.88
CA ALA A 367 13.64 -10.67 8.22
C ALA A 367 13.34 -9.79 7.00
N LEU A 368 13.97 -10.05 5.84
CA LEU A 368 13.70 -9.33 4.59
C LEU A 368 12.26 -9.55 4.09
N ARG A 369 11.76 -10.79 4.13
CA ARG A 369 10.35 -11.07 3.80
C ARG A 369 9.39 -10.37 4.78
N ALA A 370 9.74 -10.27 6.06
CA ALA A 370 8.95 -9.55 7.06
C ALA A 370 8.97 -8.03 6.81
N ALA A 371 10.13 -7.44 6.53
CA ALA A 371 10.27 -6.04 6.18
C ALA A 371 9.48 -5.69 4.91
N ALA A 372 9.48 -6.57 3.89
CA ALA A 372 8.67 -6.40 2.69
C ALA A 372 7.16 -6.37 3.01
N ARG A 373 6.66 -7.32 3.80
CA ARG A 373 5.24 -7.33 4.22
C ARG A 373 4.87 -6.07 4.99
N HIS A 374 5.74 -5.64 5.90
CA HIS A 374 5.56 -4.43 6.67
C HIS A 374 5.49 -3.18 5.78
N LEU A 375 6.40 -3.06 4.81
CA LEU A 375 6.39 -1.98 3.83
C LEU A 375 5.07 -1.91 3.05
N VAL A 376 4.55 -3.06 2.63
CA VAL A 376 3.28 -3.17 1.89
C VAL A 376 2.11 -2.63 2.72
N VAL A 377 2.01 -3.04 4.00
CA VAL A 377 0.99 -2.57 4.93
C VAL A 377 1.16 -1.07 5.20
N ALA A 378 2.36 -0.62 5.59
CA ALA A 378 2.62 0.77 5.93
C ALA A 378 2.31 1.72 4.77
N ILE A 379 2.66 1.36 3.53
CA ILE A 379 2.31 2.17 2.36
C ILE A 379 0.80 2.16 2.10
N GLY A 380 0.15 1.00 2.21
CA GLY A 380 -1.31 0.90 2.06
C GLY A 380 -2.07 1.72 3.10
N GLU A 381 -1.63 1.71 4.36
CA GLU A 381 -2.18 2.55 5.44
C GLU A 381 -1.98 4.04 5.17
N ARG A 382 -0.87 4.42 4.53
CA ARG A 382 -0.65 5.84 4.19
C ARG A 382 -1.48 6.29 2.99
N GLN A 383 -1.56 5.46 1.97
CA GLN A 383 -2.32 5.77 0.76
C GLN A 383 -3.83 5.68 0.99
N HIS A 384 -4.25 4.89 1.97
CA HIS A 384 -5.65 4.52 2.12
C HIS A 384 -6.14 4.36 3.55
N GLY A 385 -5.25 4.22 4.53
CA GLY A 385 -5.59 4.20 5.95
C GLY A 385 -6.01 5.57 6.49
N ALA A 386 -5.79 6.68 5.76
CA ALA A 386 -6.54 7.91 6.00
C ALA A 386 -8.07 7.72 5.86
N ALA A 387 -8.52 6.69 5.13
CA ALA A 387 -9.93 6.28 5.09
C ALA A 387 -10.33 5.29 6.20
N ALA A 388 -9.37 4.77 6.99
CA ALA A 388 -9.62 3.85 8.11
C ALA A 388 -9.33 4.46 9.50
N GLY A 389 -8.51 5.51 9.57
CA GLY A 389 -8.21 6.29 10.76
C GLY A 389 -8.63 7.77 10.69
N GLY A 390 -9.18 8.21 9.55
CA GLY A 390 -9.80 9.53 9.41
C GLY A 390 -11.30 9.44 9.60
N SER A 391 -11.79 9.70 10.82
CA SER A 391 -13.15 10.13 11.16
C SER A 391 -14.29 9.62 10.24
N GLY A 392 -14.34 8.33 9.95
CA GLY A 392 -14.95 7.81 8.73
C GLY A 392 -16.47 7.91 8.74
N SER A 393 -17.05 8.90 8.08
CA SER A 393 -18.47 8.89 7.79
C SER A 393 -18.71 8.16 6.46
N HIS A 394 -19.51 7.09 6.45
CA HIS A 394 -19.85 6.33 5.25
C HIS A 394 -20.94 7.04 4.46
N LEU A 395 -20.68 7.36 3.20
CA LEU A 395 -21.63 7.99 2.29
C LEU A 395 -22.18 6.96 1.29
N ARG A 396 -23.50 6.83 1.17
CA ARG A 396 -24.16 6.00 0.14
C ARG A 396 -25.36 6.72 -0.46
N TYR A 397 -25.69 6.44 -1.72
CA TYR A 397 -26.93 6.90 -2.33
C TYR A 397 -28.02 5.83 -2.23
N ASP A 398 -29.21 6.21 -1.74
CA ASP A 398 -30.41 5.40 -1.64
C ASP A 398 -31.49 5.97 -2.57
N PRO A 399 -31.94 5.23 -3.60
CA PRO A 399 -32.91 5.75 -4.57
C PRO A 399 -34.26 6.19 -3.98
N LYS A 400 -34.60 5.75 -2.76
CA LYS A 400 -35.84 6.14 -2.06
C LYS A 400 -35.60 7.25 -1.03
N ARG A 401 -34.48 7.18 -0.29
CA ARG A 401 -34.18 8.11 0.81
C ARG A 401 -33.35 9.32 0.38
N GLY A 402 -32.55 9.23 -0.68
CA GLY A 402 -31.58 10.24 -1.10
C GLY A 402 -30.15 9.87 -0.68
N LEU A 403 -29.31 10.87 -0.45
CA LEU A 403 -27.90 10.65 -0.11
C LEU A 403 -27.75 10.49 1.41
N VAL A 404 -27.24 9.34 1.86
CA VAL A 404 -27.18 8.94 3.28
C VAL A 404 -25.73 8.97 3.75
N LEU A 405 -25.46 9.78 4.78
CA LEU A 405 -24.20 9.80 5.51
C LEU A 405 -24.38 9.10 6.86
N ARG A 406 -23.58 8.09 7.14
CA ARG A 406 -23.51 7.43 8.44
C ARG A 406 -22.21 7.82 9.12
N VAL A 407 -22.29 8.49 10.26
CA VAL A 407 -21.09 8.94 11.00
C VAL A 407 -20.61 7.80 11.89
N LEU A 408 -19.34 7.40 11.74
CA LEU A 408 -18.77 6.28 12.53
C LEU A 408 -17.86 6.75 13.68
N SER A 409 -17.66 8.06 13.86
CA SER A 409 -16.84 8.62 14.94
C SER A 409 -17.10 10.13 15.11
N GLY A 410 -16.93 10.66 16.33
CA GLY A 410 -17.11 12.09 16.66
C GLY A 410 -18.47 12.41 17.29
N ASP A 411 -18.84 13.70 17.35
CA ASP A 411 -20.04 14.21 18.06
C ASP A 411 -21.39 13.65 17.54
N HIS A 412 -21.38 12.99 16.39
CA HIS A 412 -22.55 12.35 15.78
C HIS A 412 -22.35 10.85 15.54
N GLU A 413 -21.40 10.20 16.23
CA GLU A 413 -21.14 8.76 16.11
C GLU A 413 -22.43 7.93 16.20
N GLY A 414 -22.59 7.01 15.25
CA GLY A 414 -23.74 6.12 15.15
C GLY A 414 -25.00 6.75 14.53
N ARG A 415 -25.01 8.05 14.23
CA ARG A 415 -26.14 8.72 13.59
C ARG A 415 -26.10 8.61 12.06
N GLU A 416 -27.28 8.51 11.47
CA GLU A 416 -27.49 8.65 10.03
C GLU A 416 -28.07 10.03 9.73
N PHE A 417 -27.48 10.73 8.76
CA PHE A 417 -28.02 11.95 8.16
C PHE A 417 -28.44 11.63 6.73
N VAL A 418 -29.62 12.09 6.34
CA VAL A 418 -30.17 11.85 5.00
C VAL A 418 -30.41 13.19 4.33
N LEU A 419 -29.74 13.41 3.20
CA LEU A 419 -30.13 14.45 2.26
C LEU A 419 -31.22 13.88 1.37
N SER A 420 -32.47 14.28 1.64
CA SER A 420 -33.63 13.90 0.85
C SER A 420 -33.47 14.33 -0.61
N LYS A 421 -34.27 13.75 -1.52
CA LYS A 421 -34.27 14.20 -2.92
C LYS A 421 -34.55 15.69 -3.05
N ALA A 422 -35.44 16.24 -2.22
CA ALA A 422 -35.74 17.68 -2.19
C ALA A 422 -34.50 18.51 -1.79
N ALA A 423 -33.74 18.06 -0.79
CA ALA A 423 -32.49 18.71 -0.39
C ALA A 423 -31.45 18.69 -1.51
N LEU A 424 -31.30 17.54 -2.20
CA LEU A 424 -30.38 17.40 -3.33
C LEU A 424 -30.79 18.27 -4.54
N HIS A 425 -32.10 18.43 -4.80
CA HIS A 425 -32.59 19.36 -5.81
C HIS A 425 -32.26 20.82 -5.47
N ALA A 426 -32.36 21.21 -4.19
CA ALA A 426 -31.98 22.55 -3.74
C ALA A 426 -30.47 22.82 -3.90
N LEU A 427 -29.63 21.82 -3.59
CA LEU A 427 -28.17 21.88 -3.75
C LEU A 427 -27.70 21.99 -5.22
N ARG A 428 -28.52 21.56 -6.18
CA ARG A 428 -28.19 21.62 -7.61
C ARG A 428 -28.34 23.03 -8.20
N GLY A 429 -29.27 23.85 -7.69
CA GLY A 429 -29.43 25.26 -8.05
C GLY A 429 -29.51 25.60 -9.55
N GLY A 430 -30.71 25.56 -10.15
CA GLY A 430 -31.02 26.23 -11.42
C GLY A 430 -30.97 25.37 -12.70
N ALA A 431 -32.09 25.40 -13.43
CA ALA A 431 -32.38 24.82 -14.76
C ALA A 431 -32.60 23.29 -14.86
N GLY A 432 -33.87 22.92 -15.08
CA GLY A 432 -34.28 21.63 -15.62
C GLY A 432 -35.14 20.79 -14.68
N ALA A 433 -36.44 21.10 -14.59
CA ALA A 433 -37.44 20.16 -14.10
C ALA A 433 -37.60 19.02 -15.12
N GLY A 434 -36.64 18.09 -15.12
CA GLY A 434 -36.71 16.83 -15.85
C GLY A 434 -37.39 15.75 -15.01
N ASP A 435 -38.06 14.84 -15.70
CA ASP A 435 -38.83 13.68 -15.21
C ASP A 435 -38.44 13.20 -13.80
N ALA A 436 -39.39 13.25 -12.86
CA ALA A 436 -39.25 12.83 -11.47
C ALA A 436 -38.89 11.33 -11.29
N SER A 437 -38.87 10.56 -12.38
CA SER A 437 -38.48 9.15 -12.41
C SER A 437 -36.96 8.90 -12.59
N ALA A 438 -36.18 9.89 -13.05
CA ALA A 438 -34.75 9.73 -13.33
C ALA A 438 -33.85 9.92 -12.07
N PRO A 439 -32.70 9.22 -11.95
CA PRO A 439 -31.73 9.47 -10.89
C PRO A 439 -31.17 10.90 -10.99
N LEU A 440 -31.00 11.55 -9.83
CA LEU A 440 -30.55 12.94 -9.75
C LEU A 440 -29.02 13.08 -9.85
N LEU A 441 -28.32 12.06 -9.34
CA LEU A 441 -26.87 11.97 -9.23
C LEU A 441 -26.38 10.84 -10.13
N ASP A 442 -25.31 11.10 -10.88
CA ASP A 442 -24.61 10.11 -11.69
C ASP A 442 -23.66 9.29 -10.80
N THR A 443 -22.75 9.99 -10.12
CA THR A 443 -21.80 9.40 -9.19
C THR A 443 -21.54 10.31 -8.01
N VAL A 444 -21.05 9.71 -6.92
CA VAL A 444 -20.59 10.43 -5.73
C VAL A 444 -19.21 9.91 -5.40
N GLU A 445 -18.25 10.82 -5.28
CA GLU A 445 -16.87 10.49 -4.97
C GLU A 445 -16.43 11.19 -3.69
N PRO A 446 -15.72 10.50 -2.78
CA PRO A 446 -15.06 11.18 -1.68
C PRO A 446 -13.99 12.12 -2.24
N CYS A 447 -13.92 13.34 -1.70
CA CYS A 447 -12.92 14.33 -2.07
C CYS A 447 -12.43 15.09 -0.84
N GLU A 448 -11.41 15.91 -1.04
CA GLU A 448 -10.99 16.92 -0.08
C GLU A 448 -11.52 18.28 -0.58
N THR A 449 -12.08 19.09 0.31
CA THR A 449 -12.56 20.43 -0.03
C THR A 449 -11.37 21.37 -0.25
N GLU A 450 -11.60 22.55 -0.83
CA GLU A 450 -10.54 23.57 -0.98
C GLU A 450 -9.93 24.01 0.36
N ALA A 451 -10.67 23.83 1.46
CA ALA A 451 -10.23 24.10 2.82
C ALA A 451 -9.53 22.89 3.50
N GLY A 452 -9.23 21.81 2.77
CA GLY A 452 -8.55 20.63 3.30
C GLY A 452 -9.44 19.72 4.16
N GLN A 453 -10.77 19.86 4.07
CA GLN A 453 -11.71 19.08 4.89
C GLN A 453 -12.24 17.88 4.10
N PRO A 454 -12.61 16.76 4.76
CA PRO A 454 -13.31 15.66 4.11
C PRO A 454 -14.62 16.13 3.47
N GLY A 455 -14.81 15.84 2.19
CA GLY A 455 -15.98 16.23 1.41
C GLY A 455 -16.50 15.13 0.51
N ALA A 456 -17.66 15.38 -0.07
CA ALA A 456 -18.28 14.56 -1.08
C ALA A 456 -18.48 15.38 -2.35
N LYS A 457 -17.92 14.92 -3.47
CA LYS A 457 -18.16 15.48 -4.79
C LYS A 457 -19.34 14.78 -5.43
N LEU A 458 -20.39 15.54 -5.69
CA LEU A 458 -21.66 15.09 -6.27
C LEU A 458 -21.64 15.40 -7.77
N TYR A 459 -21.70 14.39 -8.62
CA TYR A 459 -21.82 14.57 -10.07
C TYR A 459 -23.29 14.48 -10.46
N TRP A 460 -23.81 15.50 -11.14
CA TRP A 460 -25.23 15.60 -11.46
C TRP A 460 -25.56 14.96 -12.81
N CYS A 461 -26.70 14.27 -12.89
CA CYS A 461 -27.24 13.83 -14.17
C CYS A 461 -27.61 15.07 -15.02
N GLY A 462 -26.94 15.24 -16.17
CA GLY A 462 -27.03 16.44 -17.01
C GLY A 462 -25.80 17.37 -16.93
N GLY A 463 -24.77 16.99 -16.17
CA GLY A 463 -23.49 17.70 -16.10
C GLY A 463 -23.38 18.65 -14.92
N GLY A 464 -22.14 19.00 -14.57
CA GLY A 464 -21.79 19.79 -13.39
C GLY A 464 -21.45 18.92 -12.17
N ALA A 465 -20.73 19.50 -11.22
CA ALA A 465 -20.42 18.86 -9.95
C ALA A 465 -20.49 19.86 -8.80
N THR A 466 -20.99 19.40 -7.65
CA THR A 466 -21.03 20.20 -6.41
C THR A 466 -20.21 19.48 -5.34
N VAL A 467 -19.34 20.20 -4.64
CA VAL A 467 -18.60 19.67 -3.49
C VAL A 467 -19.33 20.05 -2.22
N VAL A 468 -19.60 19.05 -1.37
CA VAL A 468 -20.26 19.24 -0.08
C VAL A 468 -19.31 18.78 1.03
N PRO A 469 -18.87 19.66 1.95
CA PRO A 469 -18.11 19.24 3.13
C PRO A 469 -18.91 18.26 3.98
N LEU A 470 -18.29 17.19 4.48
CA LEU A 470 -18.97 16.21 5.33
C LEU A 470 -19.41 16.80 6.67
N GLY A 471 -18.76 17.87 7.14
CA GLY A 471 -19.17 18.61 8.34
C GLY A 471 -20.51 19.35 8.19
N ASP A 472 -20.89 19.69 6.96
CA ASP A 472 -22.13 20.44 6.69
C ASP A 472 -23.34 19.51 6.52
N PHE A 473 -23.10 18.22 6.33
CA PHE A 473 -24.13 17.21 6.09
C PHE A 473 -25.23 17.15 7.17
N PRO A 474 -24.91 17.20 8.48
CA PRO A 474 -25.91 17.25 9.53
C PRO A 474 -26.82 18.48 9.43
N HIS A 475 -26.25 19.64 9.13
CA HIS A 475 -26.98 20.90 8.99
C HIS A 475 -27.87 20.89 7.74
N LEU A 476 -27.35 20.42 6.61
CA LEU A 476 -28.09 20.28 5.36
C LEU A 476 -29.24 19.27 5.48
N ALA A 477 -29.03 18.16 6.21
CA ALA A 477 -30.09 17.20 6.50
C ALA A 477 -31.18 17.82 7.39
N ALA A 478 -30.79 18.52 8.47
CA ALA A 478 -31.73 19.17 9.36
C ALA A 478 -32.54 20.31 8.70
N ALA A 479 -31.93 21.05 7.77
CA ALA A 479 -32.60 22.13 7.04
C ALA A 479 -33.71 21.66 6.09
N HIS A 480 -33.69 20.38 5.69
CA HIS A 480 -34.55 19.86 4.61
C HIS A 480 -35.36 18.60 4.96
N GLY A 481 -35.42 18.23 6.24
CA GLY A 481 -36.33 17.21 6.79
C GLY A 481 -35.76 15.80 6.80
#